data_AF-A0A392PMJ2-F1
#
_entry.id   AF-A0A392PMJ2-F1
#
_cell.length_a   1.000
_cell.length_b   1.000
_cell.length_c   1.000
_cell.angle_alpha   90.00
_cell.angle_beta   90.00
_cell.angle_gamma   90.00
#
_symmetry.space_group_name_H-M   'P 1'
#
loop_
_entity.id
_entity.type
_entity.pdbx_description
1 polymer ?
#
loop_
_entity_poly.entity_id
_entity_poly.type
_entity_poly.pdbx_seq_one_letter_code
_entity_poly.pdbx_strand_id
1 'polypeptide(L)'
;MDSLRRELGAGLRPIHETFVTLVRLFGSKGNATKGLEILGAMEKLNYDIRHAWLILIEELVRNKHLEDANKVFLKGSKGGLRATDEVYDLLIVEDCKAGDHSNALEISYEMEAAGRMATTFHFNCLLSVQVNFPNLFFVLLRVSFISY
;
A
#
# COMPACT_ATOMS: atom_id res chain seq x y z
N MET A 1 -6.80 10.75 21.14
CA MET A 1 -5.37 11.10 21.37
C MET A 1 -5.07 11.28 22.85
N ASP A 2 -5.95 11.91 23.64
CA ASP A 2 -5.70 12.13 25.07
C ASP A 2 -5.66 10.84 25.91
N SER A 3 -6.46 9.83 25.55
CA SER A 3 -6.41 8.51 26.20
C SER A 3 -5.07 7.80 25.95
N LEU A 4 -4.59 7.73 24.70
CA LEU A 4 -3.29 7.14 24.38
C LEU A 4 -2.12 7.89 25.05
N ARG A 5 -2.16 9.23 25.06
CA ARG A 5 -1.16 10.05 25.76
C ARG A 5 -1.18 9.81 27.27
N ARG A 6 -2.36 9.62 27.86
CA ARG A 6 -2.51 9.31 29.28
C ARG A 6 -1.99 7.92 29.60
N GLU A 7 -2.25 6.92 28.75
CA GLU A 7 -1.71 5.56 28.91
C GLU A 7 -0.18 5.54 28.82
N LEU A 8 0.38 6.14 27.76
CA LEU A 8 1.83 6.27 27.59
C LEU A 8 2.49 7.05 28.74
N GLY A 9 1.85 8.15 29.20
CA GLY A 9 2.31 8.95 30.33
C GLY A 9 2.19 8.27 31.70
N ALA A 10 1.28 7.30 31.83
CA ALA A 10 1.12 6.46 33.01
C ALA A 10 2.03 5.21 32.98
N GLY A 11 2.85 5.03 31.95
CA GLY A 11 3.67 3.83 31.76
C GLY A 11 2.87 2.58 31.36
N LEU A 12 1.59 2.75 31.00
CA LEU A 12 0.76 1.67 30.50
C LEU A 12 1.08 1.45 29.02
N ARG A 13 1.29 0.19 28.63
CA ARG A 13 1.52 -0.20 27.25
C ARG A 13 0.16 -0.38 26.57
N PRO A 14 -0.21 0.47 25.60
CA PRO A 14 -1.48 0.31 24.90
C PRO A 14 -1.48 -1.05 24.19
N ILE A 15 -2.64 -1.72 24.17
CA ILE A 15 -2.81 -2.99 23.48
C ILE A 15 -2.81 -2.79 21.96
N HIS A 16 -2.45 -3.83 21.21
CA HIS A 16 -2.31 -3.80 19.74
C HIS A 16 -3.57 -3.26 19.05
N GLU A 17 -4.75 -3.71 19.49
CA GLU A 17 -6.06 -3.29 18.96
C GLU A 17 -6.32 -1.80 19.12
N THR A 18 -5.78 -1.17 20.18
CA THR A 18 -5.93 0.28 20.39
C THR A 18 -5.21 1.05 19.29
N PHE A 19 -4.00 0.62 18.94
CA PHE A 19 -3.26 1.23 17.84
C PHE A 19 -3.94 1.00 16.49
N VAL A 20 -4.38 -0.22 16.22
CA VAL A 20 -5.12 -0.55 14.99
C VAL A 20 -6.37 0.32 14.84
N THR A 21 -7.12 0.51 15.93
CA THR A 21 -8.32 1.36 15.93
C THR A 21 -7.97 2.82 15.61
N LEU A 22 -6.88 3.34 16.16
CA LEU A 22 -6.43 4.70 15.85
C LEU A 22 -5.93 4.84 14.43
N VAL A 23 -5.20 3.84 13.91
CA VAL A 23 -4.76 3.81 12.51
C VAL A 23 -5.97 3.84 11.58
N ARG A 24 -6.99 3.01 11.85
CA ARG A 24 -8.25 3.02 11.09
C ARG A 24 -8.92 4.39 11.13
N LEU A 25 -9.01 5.01 12.31
CA LEU A 25 -9.60 6.34 12.50
C LEU A 25 -8.87 7.44 11.72
N PHE A 26 -7.54 7.41 11.68
CA PHE A 26 -6.77 8.42 10.95
C PHE A 26 -6.75 8.15 9.44
N GLY A 27 -6.67 6.88 9.02
CA GLY A 27 -6.84 6.48 7.63
C GLY A 27 -8.19 6.93 7.07
N SER A 28 -9.27 6.76 7.85
CA SER A 28 -10.61 7.15 7.41
C SER A 28 -10.81 8.66 7.29
N LYS A 29 -9.92 9.46 7.90
CA LYS A 29 -9.90 10.93 7.80
C LYS A 29 -8.89 11.43 6.75
N GLY A 30 -8.25 10.53 6.00
CA GLY A 30 -7.19 10.89 5.06
C GLY A 30 -5.91 11.36 5.71
N ASN A 31 -5.73 11.14 7.01
CA ASN A 31 -4.57 11.66 7.74
C ASN A 31 -3.46 10.61 7.79
N ALA A 32 -2.82 10.39 6.63
CA ALA A 32 -1.76 9.41 6.48
C ALA A 32 -0.54 9.70 7.37
N THR A 33 -0.21 10.99 7.60
CA THR A 33 0.91 11.38 8.47
C THR A 33 0.70 10.90 9.90
N LYS A 34 -0.48 11.13 10.50
CA LYS A 34 -0.80 10.60 11.83
C LYS A 34 -0.91 9.08 11.84
N GLY A 35 -1.41 8.46 10.77
CA GLY A 35 -1.40 7.00 10.62
C GLY A 35 0.02 6.44 10.73
N LEU A 36 0.97 7.03 10.01
CA LEU A 36 2.39 6.65 10.04
C LEU A 36 3.06 6.93 11.40
N GLU A 37 2.72 8.03 12.07
CA GLU A 37 3.21 8.31 13.43
C GLU A 37 2.82 7.18 14.41
N ILE A 38 1.60 6.65 14.25
CA ILE A 38 1.11 5.56 15.09
C ILE A 38 1.83 4.25 14.77
N LEU A 39 2.05 3.93 13.48
CA LEU A 39 2.86 2.77 13.10
C LEU A 39 4.27 2.88 13.68
N GLY A 40 4.90 4.05 13.62
CA GLY A 40 6.21 4.27 14.25
C GLY A 40 6.18 4.14 15.78
N ALA A 41 5.08 4.50 16.44
CA ALA A 41 4.90 4.25 17.88
C ALA A 41 4.76 2.75 18.19
N MET A 42 4.04 2.00 17.34
CA MET A 42 3.94 0.54 17.45
C MET A 42 5.30 -0.13 17.29
N GLU A 43 6.11 0.28 16.30
CA GLU A 43 7.48 -0.24 16.10
C GLU A 43 8.37 0.01 17.32
N LYS A 44 8.34 1.22 17.90
CA LYS A 44 9.10 1.56 19.12
C LYS A 44 8.70 0.72 20.33
N LEU A 45 7.47 0.21 20.33
CA LEU A 45 6.95 -0.70 21.35
C LEU A 45 7.10 -2.16 20.92
N ASN A 46 7.89 -2.49 19.90
CA ASN A 46 8.11 -3.85 19.37
C ASN A 46 6.81 -4.60 19.01
N TYR A 47 5.79 -3.88 18.51
CA TYR A 47 4.60 -4.50 17.94
C TYR A 47 4.77 -4.75 16.45
N ASP A 48 4.15 -5.83 15.96
CA ASP A 48 4.05 -6.08 14.51
C ASP A 48 3.10 -5.07 13.87
N ILE A 49 3.65 -4.24 12.98
CA ILE A 49 2.92 -3.20 12.29
C ILE A 49 2.23 -3.66 11.01
N ARG A 50 2.53 -4.86 10.50
CA ARG A 50 2.03 -5.33 9.19
C ARG A 50 0.52 -5.19 9.06
N HIS A 51 -0.21 -5.70 10.05
CA HIS A 51 -1.67 -5.64 10.06
C HIS A 51 -2.21 -4.20 10.10
N ALA A 52 -1.62 -3.33 10.93
CA ALA A 52 -2.04 -1.94 11.04
C ALA A 52 -1.70 -1.14 9.78
N TRP A 53 -0.56 -1.40 9.15
CA TRP A 53 -0.14 -0.79 7.90
C TRP A 53 -1.09 -1.11 6.74
N LEU A 54 -1.51 -2.37 6.61
CA LEU A 54 -2.52 -2.77 5.61
C LEU A 54 -3.85 -2.03 5.81
N ILE A 55 -4.33 -1.96 7.07
CA ILE A 55 -5.56 -1.22 7.40
C ILE A 55 -5.43 0.26 7.04
N LEU A 56 -4.27 0.88 7.26
CA LEU A 56 -4.05 2.27 6.90
C LEU A 56 -4.23 2.48 5.38
N ILE A 57 -3.62 1.60 4.58
CA ILE A 57 -3.71 1.66 3.10
C ILE A 57 -5.16 1.49 2.66
N GLU A 58 -5.84 0.43 3.13
CA GLU A 58 -7.23 0.15 2.76
C GLU A 58 -8.17 1.31 3.11
N GLU A 59 -8.01 1.91 4.29
CA GLU A 59 -8.82 3.07 4.70
C GLU A 59 -8.52 4.30 3.86
N LEU A 60 -7.25 4.57 3.52
CA LEU A 60 -6.91 5.69 2.66
C LEU A 60 -7.52 5.53 1.26
N VAL A 61 -7.40 4.35 0.65
CA VAL A 61 -8.00 4.06 -0.65
C VAL A 61 -9.52 4.20 -0.59
N ARG A 62 -10.18 3.60 0.41
CA ARG A 62 -11.63 3.64 0.60
C ARG A 62 -12.18 5.07 0.74
N ASN A 63 -11.39 5.96 1.34
CA ASN A 63 -11.75 7.36 1.55
C ASN A 63 -11.19 8.30 0.47
N LYS A 64 -10.79 7.75 -0.69
CA LYS A 64 -10.33 8.49 -1.88
C LYS A 64 -9.02 9.27 -1.68
N HIS A 65 -8.19 8.85 -0.73
CA HIS A 65 -6.85 9.37 -0.50
C HIS A 65 -5.79 8.46 -1.15
N LEU A 66 -5.95 8.17 -2.45
CA LEU A 66 -5.12 7.21 -3.19
C LEU A 66 -3.64 7.60 -3.23
N GLU A 67 -3.33 8.87 -3.49
CA GLU A 67 -1.94 9.35 -3.51
C GLU A 67 -1.22 9.10 -2.17
N ASP A 68 -1.91 9.33 -1.05
CA ASP A 68 -1.37 9.07 0.27
C ASP A 68 -1.26 7.57 0.55
N ALA A 69 -2.23 6.77 0.07
CA ALA A 69 -2.17 5.31 0.16
C ALA A 69 -0.92 4.76 -0.55
N ASN A 70 -0.63 5.26 -1.76
CA ASN A 70 0.55 4.88 -2.54
C ASN A 70 1.85 5.24 -1.82
N LYS A 71 1.94 6.43 -1.22
CA LYS A 71 3.10 6.84 -0.41
C LYS A 71 3.30 5.93 0.80
N VAL A 72 2.22 5.58 1.51
CA VAL A 72 2.25 4.67 2.67
C VAL A 72 2.67 3.27 2.24
N PHE A 73 2.14 2.78 1.11
CA PHE A 73 2.48 1.48 0.53
C PHE A 73 3.96 1.41 0.14
N LEU A 74 4.44 2.33 -0.70
CA LEU A 74 5.83 2.33 -1.18
C LEU A 74 6.83 2.46 -0.04
N LYS A 75 6.53 3.29 0.98
CA LYS A 75 7.37 3.41 2.17
C LYS A 75 7.44 2.10 2.95
N GLY A 76 6.31 1.40 3.10
CA GLY A 76 6.26 0.10 3.77
C GLY A 76 6.99 -0.98 2.99
N SER A 77 6.76 -1.07 1.68
CA SER A 77 7.40 -2.07 0.80
C SER A 77 8.93 -1.92 0.78
N LYS A 78 9.43 -0.69 0.64
CA LYS A 78 10.87 -0.38 0.74
C LYS A 78 11.46 -0.67 2.11
N GLY A 79 10.62 -0.66 3.16
CA GLY A 79 10.98 -1.10 4.52
C GLY A 79 10.94 -2.62 4.73
N GLY A 80 10.61 -3.40 3.69
CA GLY A 80 10.51 -4.86 3.75
C GLY A 80 9.15 -5.39 4.20
N LEU A 81 8.13 -4.53 4.33
CA LEU A 81 6.77 -4.98 4.59
C LEU A 81 6.15 -5.53 3.31
N ARG A 82 5.67 -6.77 3.38
CA ARG A 82 4.96 -7.39 2.27
C ARG A 82 3.46 -7.16 2.42
N ALA A 83 2.84 -6.63 1.38
CA ALA A 83 1.39 -6.47 1.36
C ALA A 83 0.67 -7.80 1.08
N THR A 84 -0.64 -7.84 1.34
CA THR A 84 -1.47 -8.96 0.90
C THR A 84 -1.84 -8.78 -0.56
N ASP A 85 -2.18 -9.89 -1.17
CA ASP A 85 -2.62 -9.98 -2.56
C ASP A 85 -3.78 -9.01 -2.87
N GLU A 86 -4.75 -8.90 -1.96
CA GLU A 86 -5.90 -8.02 -2.11
C GLU A 86 -5.50 -6.54 -2.14
N VAL A 87 -4.44 -6.16 -1.43
CA VAL A 87 -3.95 -4.77 -1.39
C VAL A 87 -3.20 -4.42 -2.67
N TYR A 88 -2.39 -5.33 -3.22
CA TYR A 88 -1.76 -5.13 -4.53
C TYR A 88 -2.83 -4.96 -5.61
N ASP A 89 -3.79 -5.89 -5.67
CA ASP A 89 -4.86 -5.87 -6.66
C ASP A 89 -5.71 -4.58 -6.52
N LEU A 90 -6.01 -4.16 -5.28
CA LEU A 90 -6.73 -2.92 -4.99
C LEU A 90 -6.00 -1.67 -5.52
N LEU A 91 -4.72 -1.51 -5.19
CA LEU A 91 -3.96 -0.31 -5.59
C LEU A 91 -3.77 -0.25 -7.10
N ILE A 92 -3.40 -1.37 -7.74
CA ILE A 92 -3.26 -1.43 -9.21
C ILE A 92 -4.54 -0.99 -9.90
N VAL A 93 -5.70 -1.49 -9.44
CA VAL A 93 -6.99 -1.15 -10.04
C VAL A 93 -7.34 0.32 -9.82
N GLU A 94 -7.18 0.84 -8.61
CA GLU A 94 -7.53 2.23 -8.29
C GLU A 94 -6.58 3.23 -8.99
N ASP A 95 -5.29 2.92 -9.09
CA ASP A 95 -4.34 3.73 -9.86
C ASP A 95 -4.64 3.72 -11.36
N CYS A 96 -5.01 2.56 -11.90
CA CYS A 96 -5.44 2.48 -13.30
C CYS A 96 -6.71 3.30 -13.55
N LYS A 97 -7.66 3.32 -12.60
CA LYS A 97 -8.86 4.17 -12.69
C LYS A 97 -8.53 5.66 -12.57
N ALA A 98 -7.55 6.01 -11.74
CA ALA A 98 -7.09 7.38 -11.56
C ALA A 98 -6.22 7.89 -12.72
N GLY A 99 -5.75 6.99 -13.59
CA GLY A 99 -4.86 7.31 -14.71
C GLY A 99 -3.37 7.30 -14.36
N ASP A 100 -3.01 6.93 -13.12
CA ASP A 100 -1.62 6.82 -12.68
C ASP A 100 -1.06 5.42 -12.96
N HIS A 101 -0.93 5.13 -14.24
CA HIS A 101 -0.47 3.83 -14.72
C HIS A 101 1.00 3.56 -14.41
N SER A 102 1.80 4.61 -14.20
CA SER A 102 3.19 4.50 -13.77
C SER A 102 3.28 3.90 -12.38
N ASN A 103 2.46 4.40 -11.44
CA ASN A 103 2.40 3.86 -10.09
C ASN A 103 1.82 2.44 -10.06
N ALA A 104 0.77 2.18 -10.83
CA ALA A 104 0.22 0.83 -10.98
C ALA A 104 1.27 -0.18 -11.47
N LEU A 105 2.13 0.22 -12.41
CA LEU A 105 3.23 -0.60 -12.89
C LEU A 105 4.30 -0.82 -11.80
N GLU A 106 4.67 0.21 -11.03
CA GLU A 106 5.61 0.07 -9.90
C GLU A 106 5.07 -0.94 -8.86
N ILE A 107 3.79 -0.85 -8.50
CA ILE A 107 3.16 -1.80 -7.57
C ILE A 107 3.14 -3.22 -8.14
N SER A 108 2.93 -3.38 -9.45
CA SER A 108 2.98 -4.70 -10.09
C SER A 108 4.37 -5.34 -10.02
N TYR A 109 5.45 -4.54 -10.11
CA TYR A 109 6.81 -5.05 -9.92
C TYR A 109 7.09 -5.42 -8.47
N GLU A 110 6.58 -4.66 -7.50
CA GLU A 110 6.68 -5.01 -6.07
C GLU A 110 5.92 -6.31 -5.77
N MET A 111 4.79 -6.56 -6.44
CA MET A 111 4.04 -7.82 -6.34
C MET A 111 4.83 -9.00 -6.93
N GLU A 112 5.47 -8.81 -8.08
CA GLU A 112 6.34 -9.83 -8.71
C GLU A 112 7.58 -10.12 -7.86
N ALA A 113 8.20 -9.09 -7.28
CA ALA A 113 9.31 -9.22 -6.36
C ALA A 113 8.91 -9.96 -5.06
N ALA A 114 7.66 -9.82 -4.64
CA ALA A 114 7.08 -10.63 -3.56
C ALA A 114 6.80 -12.09 -3.98
N GLY A 115 7.02 -12.45 -5.24
CA GLY A 115 6.87 -13.82 -5.76
C GLY A 115 5.48 -14.14 -6.29
N ARG A 116 4.63 -13.14 -6.51
CA ARG A 116 3.32 -13.29 -7.15
C ARG A 116 3.37 -12.67 -8.55
N MET A 117 3.17 -13.48 -9.57
CA MET A 117 3.09 -12.97 -10.94
C MET A 117 1.84 -12.11 -11.15
N ALA A 118 2.00 -11.00 -11.87
CA ALA A 118 0.85 -10.26 -12.37
C ALA A 118 0.01 -11.13 -13.30
N THR A 119 -1.30 -11.16 -13.06
CA THR A 119 -2.24 -11.91 -13.89
C THR A 119 -2.65 -11.10 -15.12
N THR A 120 -3.29 -11.76 -16.09
CA THR A 120 -3.86 -11.10 -17.28
C THR A 120 -4.80 -9.95 -16.93
N PHE A 121 -5.45 -9.98 -15.76
CA PHE A 121 -6.28 -8.88 -15.26
C PHE A 121 -5.47 -7.61 -15.03
N HIS A 122 -4.33 -7.71 -14.34
CA HIS A 122 -3.43 -6.57 -14.10
C HIS A 122 -2.87 -6.01 -15.40
N PHE A 123 -2.45 -6.88 -16.32
CA PHE A 123 -1.99 -6.45 -17.63
C PHE A 123 -3.10 -5.80 -18.46
N ASN A 124 -4.35 -6.26 -18.39
CA ASN A 124 -5.47 -5.60 -19.08
C ASN A 124 -5.74 -4.19 -18.52
N CYS A 125 -5.66 -4.00 -17.20
CA CYS A 125 -5.75 -2.69 -16.57
C CYS A 125 -4.61 -1.75 -16.99
N LEU A 126 -3.40 -2.29 -17.18
CA LEU A 126 -2.25 -1.55 -17.70
C LEU A 126 -2.32 -1.31 -19.23
N LEU A 127 -2.98 -2.21 -19.98
CA LEU A 127 -3.09 -2.16 -21.45
C LEU A 127 -4.19 -1.22 -21.95
N SER A 128 -5.23 -0.93 -21.16
CA SER A 128 -6.23 0.09 -21.52
C SER A 128 -5.63 1.49 -21.76
N VAL A 129 -4.35 1.66 -21.40
CA VAL A 129 -3.50 2.83 -21.59
C VAL A 129 -2.83 2.87 -22.96
N GLN A 130 -2.45 1.71 -23.50
CA GLN A 130 -1.50 1.62 -24.62
C GLN A 130 -2.12 1.96 -25.98
N VAL A 131 -3.43 2.16 -26.05
CA VAL A 131 -4.08 2.77 -27.23
C VAL A 131 -3.73 4.27 -27.35
N ASN A 132 -3.23 4.91 -26.28
CA ASN A 132 -2.85 6.33 -26.27
C ASN A 132 -1.33 6.59 -26.22
N PHE A 133 -0.46 5.60 -26.05
CA PHE A 133 1.01 5.79 -26.04
C PHE A 133 1.78 4.72 -26.85
N PRO A 134 2.52 5.09 -27.91
CA PRO A 134 3.12 4.17 -28.87
C PRO A 134 4.49 3.61 -28.43
N ASN A 135 4.58 3.02 -27.22
CA ASN A 135 5.81 2.37 -26.74
C ASN A 135 5.62 0.86 -26.48
N LEU A 136 4.98 0.17 -27.42
CA LEU A 136 4.74 -1.28 -27.36
C LEU A 136 6.04 -2.13 -27.50
N PHE A 137 7.13 -1.55 -27.99
CA PHE A 137 8.31 -2.32 -28.40
C PHE A 137 9.17 -2.84 -27.24
N PHE A 138 9.22 -2.14 -26.10
CA PHE A 138 10.12 -2.51 -25.00
C PHE A 138 9.54 -3.56 -24.02
N VAL A 139 8.22 -3.62 -23.86
CA VAL A 139 7.59 -4.55 -22.90
C VAL A 139 7.52 -5.97 -23.46
N LEU A 140 7.22 -6.13 -24.75
CA LEU A 140 7.15 -7.44 -25.40
C LEU A 140 8.52 -8.14 -25.48
N LEU A 141 9.62 -7.38 -25.57
CA LEU A 141 10.98 -7.93 -25.58
C LEU A 141 11.39 -8.53 -24.23
N ARG A 142 10.82 -8.09 -23.10
CA ARG A 142 11.13 -8.69 -21.78
C ARG A 142 10.37 -9.98 -21.49
N VAL A 143 9.14 -10.10 -21.97
CA VAL A 143 8.33 -11.33 -21.81
C VAL A 143 8.87 -12.46 -22.69
N SER A 144 9.51 -12.13 -23.82
CA SER A 144 10.04 -13.13 -24.77
C SER A 144 11.36 -13.80 -24.33
N PHE A 145 12.00 -13.35 -23.24
CA PHE A 145 13.33 -13.86 -22.81
C PHE A 145 13.31 -14.71 -21.53
N ILE A 146 12.14 -15.00 -20.93
CA ILE A 146 12.02 -15.86 -19.74
C ILE A 146 11.44 -17.25 -20.08
N SER A 147 11.34 -17.59 -21.37
CA SER A 147 10.90 -18.92 -21.81
C SER A 147 11.84 -19.50 -22.86
N TYR A 148 13.07 -19.85 -22.47
CA TYR A 148 13.90 -20.91 -23.06
C TYR A 148 14.99 -21.35 -22.07
#